data_AF-A0A1S1JAY0-F1
#
_entry.id   AF-A0A1S1JAY0-F1
#
_cell.length_a   1.000
_cell.length_b   1.000
_cell.length_c   1.000
_cell.angle_alpha   90.00
_cell.angle_beta   90.00
_cell.angle_gamma   90.00
#
_symmetry.space_group_name_H-M   'P 1'
#
loop_
_entity.id
_entity.type
_entity.pdbx_description
1 polymer ?
#
loop_
_entity_poly.entity_id
_entity_poly.type
_entity_poly.pdbx_seq_one_letter_code
_entity_poly.pdbx_strand_id
1 'polypeptide(L)'
;MINKNGEISQELKNDPLFESMDKAYNKYWEDVLKYPRDNVNQTLEKKFTEDLQLNKFKNFKDFAKAKEKTGYVDFGKRVRNLIAFKAAEEKLFQKYPELKVNKKKFYPYFLKNRRSQIGDEKMKQLLLERKNIQLKTQ
;
A
#
# COMPACT_ATOMS: atom_id res chain seq x y z
N MET A 1 4.80 21.95 -0.70
CA MET A 1 5.56 23.21 -0.84
C MET A 1 6.09 23.33 -2.27
N ILE A 2 5.54 24.27 -3.03
CA ILE A 2 6.05 24.67 -4.35
C ILE A 2 6.81 25.99 -4.20
N ASN A 3 8.04 26.07 -4.72
CA ASN A 3 8.85 27.27 -4.68
C ASN A 3 8.37 28.32 -5.70
N LYS A 4 8.98 29.51 -5.68
CA LYS A 4 8.64 30.62 -6.60
C LYS A 4 8.85 30.27 -8.09
N ASN A 5 9.61 29.22 -8.39
CA ASN A 5 9.88 28.74 -9.75
C ASN A 5 8.89 27.65 -10.21
N GLY A 6 7.89 27.31 -9.40
CA GLY A 6 6.91 26.26 -9.74
C GLY A 6 7.43 24.83 -9.53
N GLU A 7 8.55 24.67 -8.82
CA GLU A 7 9.16 23.38 -8.49
C GLU A 7 8.88 22.96 -7.05
N ILE A 8 8.96 21.66 -6.76
CA ILE A 8 8.81 21.15 -5.41
C ILE A 8 10.08 21.46 -4.61
N SER A 9 9.93 22.17 -3.48
CA SER A 9 11.08 22.56 -2.65
C SER A 9 11.84 21.35 -2.11
N GLN A 10 13.18 21.44 -2.10
CA GLN A 10 14.07 20.46 -1.50
C GLN A 10 13.85 20.29 0.02
N GLU A 11 13.32 21.30 0.70
CA GLU A 11 13.04 21.24 2.13
C GLU A 11 11.89 20.27 2.47
N LEU A 12 11.03 19.94 1.49
CA LEU A 12 9.91 19.03 1.69
C LEU A 12 10.35 17.65 2.21
N LYS A 13 11.52 17.17 1.78
CA LYS A 13 12.09 15.88 2.22
C LYS A 13 12.51 15.86 3.70
N ASN A 14 12.58 17.01 4.35
CA ASN A 14 12.89 17.15 5.77
C ASN A 14 11.62 17.27 6.62
N ASP A 15 10.44 17.33 6.00
CA ASP A 15 9.18 17.40 6.74
C ASP A 15 8.86 16.04 7.41
N PRO A 16 8.49 16.01 8.70
CA PRO A 16 8.10 14.77 9.38
C PRO A 16 6.93 14.02 8.71
N LEU A 17 6.01 14.73 8.04
CA LEU A 17 4.92 14.11 7.29
C LEU A 17 5.44 13.42 6.01
N PHE A 18 6.51 13.94 5.40
CA PHE A 18 7.17 13.28 4.27
C PHE A 18 7.84 11.98 4.72
N GLU A 19 8.54 11.99 5.85
CA GLU A 19 9.14 10.78 6.44
C GLU A 19 8.07 9.75 6.84
N SER A 20 6.97 10.20 7.45
CA SER A 20 5.84 9.34 7.82
C SER A 20 5.22 8.67 6.59
N MET A 21 5.00 9.45 5.52
CA MET A 21 4.52 8.92 4.24
C MET A 21 5.49 7.91 3.63
N ASP A 22 6.81 8.18 3.68
CA ASP A 22 7.84 7.27 3.18
C ASP A 22 7.85 5.93 3.94
N LYS A 23 7.81 5.96 5.27
CA LYS A 23 7.74 4.72 6.08
C LYS A 23 6.49 3.90 5.76
N ALA A 24 5.33 4.56 5.65
CA ALA A 24 4.08 3.89 5.31
C ALA A 24 4.09 3.33 3.87
N TYR A 25 4.65 4.09 2.91
CA TYR A 25 4.85 3.63 1.54
C TYR A 25 5.77 2.41 1.50
N ASN A 26 6.84 2.38 2.31
CA ASN A 26 7.74 1.23 2.37
C ASN A 26 7.02 -0.05 2.78
N LYS A 27 6.14 0.02 3.80
CA LYS A 27 5.33 -1.13 4.23
C LYS A 27 4.34 -1.60 3.18
N TYR A 28 3.69 -0.67 2.49
CA TYR A 28 2.86 -1.00 1.35
C TYR A 28 3.68 -1.68 0.23
N TRP A 29 4.90 -1.23 -0.02
CA TRP A 29 5.77 -1.81 -1.05
C TRP A 29 6.32 -3.19 -0.67
N GLU A 30 6.62 -3.43 0.62
CA GLU A 30 6.93 -4.77 1.13
C GLU A 30 5.79 -5.76 0.80
N ASP A 31 4.54 -5.35 1.00
CA ASP A 31 3.37 -6.17 0.65
C ASP A 31 3.27 -6.41 -0.87
N VAL A 32 3.45 -5.39 -1.70
CA VAL A 32 3.38 -5.53 -3.17
C VAL A 32 4.41 -6.53 -3.70
N LEU A 33 5.62 -6.52 -3.12
CA LEU A 33 6.68 -7.46 -3.49
C LEU A 33 6.38 -8.88 -3.03
N LYS A 34 5.80 -9.03 -1.83
CA LYS A 34 5.49 -10.32 -1.22
C LYS A 34 4.28 -11.02 -1.84
N TYR A 35 3.25 -10.27 -2.26
CA TYR A 35 1.98 -10.81 -2.75
C TYR A 35 1.60 -10.33 -4.17
N PRO A 36 2.41 -10.62 -5.22
CA PRO A 36 2.15 -10.06 -6.55
C PRO A 36 1.04 -10.77 -7.32
N ARG A 37 0.71 -12.02 -6.98
CA ARG A 37 -0.42 -12.78 -7.55
C ARG A 37 -0.94 -13.74 -6.48
N ASP A 38 -2.14 -13.49 -6.00
CA ASP A 38 -2.86 -14.39 -5.09
C ASP A 38 -3.45 -15.56 -5.89
N ASN A 39 -3.37 -16.78 -5.36
CA ASN A 39 -3.99 -17.96 -5.94
C ASN A 39 -5.47 -18.02 -5.51
N VAL A 40 -6.31 -17.29 -6.24
CA VAL A 40 -7.72 -17.10 -5.91
C VAL A 40 -8.57 -18.28 -6.39
N ASN A 41 -9.34 -18.88 -5.49
CA ASN A 41 -10.38 -19.85 -5.83
C ASN A 41 -11.60 -19.11 -6.41
N GLN A 42 -11.83 -19.29 -7.72
CA GLN A 42 -12.87 -18.56 -8.46
C GLN A 42 -14.30 -18.86 -7.96
N THR A 43 -14.57 -20.08 -7.48
CA THR A 43 -15.88 -20.44 -6.93
C THR A 43 -16.13 -19.71 -5.61
N LEU A 44 -15.15 -19.71 -4.71
CA LEU A 44 -15.25 -18.98 -3.44
C LEU A 44 -15.30 -17.47 -3.66
N GLU A 45 -14.60 -16.96 -4.66
CA GLU A 45 -14.59 -15.54 -5.04
C GLU A 45 -15.95 -15.07 -5.59
N LYS A 46 -16.61 -15.91 -6.39
CA LYS A 46 -17.98 -15.64 -6.87
C LYS A 46 -18.94 -15.55 -5.68
N LYS A 47 -18.91 -16.54 -4.78
CA LYS A 47 -19.73 -16.54 -3.57
C LYS A 47 -19.46 -15.32 -2.68
N PHE A 48 -18.19 -14.96 -2.50
CA PHE A 48 -17.81 -13.76 -1.76
C PHE A 48 -18.44 -12.49 -2.37
N THR A 49 -18.44 -12.38 -3.69
CA THR A 49 -19.04 -11.24 -4.41
C THR A 49 -20.55 -11.16 -4.18
N GLU A 50 -21.25 -12.30 -4.23
CA GLU A 50 -22.68 -12.38 -3.91
C GLU A 50 -22.95 -11.99 -2.45
N ASP A 51 -22.16 -12.51 -1.50
CA ASP A 51 -22.26 -12.17 -0.08
C ASP A 51 -22.00 -10.67 0.18
N LEU A 52 -21.12 -10.05 -0.60
CA LEU A 52 -20.85 -8.61 -0.55
C LEU A 52 -22.05 -7.79 -1.03
N GLN A 53 -22.64 -8.15 -2.19
CA GLN A 53 -23.81 -7.47 -2.75
C GLN A 53 -25.03 -7.56 -1.81
N LEU A 54 -25.15 -8.67 -1.07
CA LEU A 54 -26.19 -8.89 -0.07
C LEU A 54 -25.88 -8.28 1.31
N ASN A 55 -24.82 -7.46 1.43
CA ASN A 55 -24.39 -6.80 2.68
C ASN A 55 -24.22 -7.77 3.87
N LYS A 56 -23.75 -9.00 3.63
CA LYS A 56 -23.65 -10.03 4.69
C LYS A 56 -22.48 -9.80 5.66
N PHE A 57 -21.55 -8.89 5.34
CA PHE A 57 -20.41 -8.59 6.19
C PHE A 57 -20.74 -7.49 7.19
N LYS A 58 -20.72 -7.83 8.48
CA LYS A 58 -21.07 -6.90 9.56
C LYS A 58 -20.02 -5.82 9.79
N ASN A 59 -18.77 -6.10 9.45
CA ASN A 59 -17.64 -5.21 9.66
C ASN A 59 -16.45 -5.60 8.76
N PHE A 60 -15.42 -4.76 8.75
CA PHE A 60 -14.21 -4.98 7.96
C PHE A 60 -13.46 -6.28 8.32
N LYS A 61 -13.47 -6.72 9.58
CA LYS A 61 -12.78 -7.95 10.00
C LYS A 61 -13.43 -9.17 9.39
N ASP A 62 -14.77 -9.21 9.35
CA ASP A 62 -15.53 -10.29 8.73
C ASP A 62 -15.32 -10.31 7.21
N PHE A 63 -15.36 -9.14 6.58
CA PHE A 63 -15.05 -8.96 5.16
C PHE A 63 -13.64 -9.46 4.81
N ALA A 64 -12.62 -9.02 5.54
CA ALA A 64 -11.23 -9.39 5.28
C ALA A 64 -11.00 -10.90 5.43
N LYS A 65 -11.55 -11.52 6.49
CA LYS A 65 -11.46 -12.97 6.68
C LYS A 65 -12.14 -13.74 5.55
N ALA A 66 -13.29 -13.29 5.08
CA ALA A 66 -13.98 -13.93 3.97
C ALA A 66 -13.17 -13.81 2.67
N LYS A 67 -12.54 -12.65 2.43
CA LYS A 67 -11.64 -12.43 1.29
C LYS A 67 -10.38 -13.29 1.36
N GLU A 68 -9.79 -13.46 2.54
CA GLU A 68 -8.64 -14.34 2.75
C GLU A 68 -8.99 -15.81 2.45
N LYS A 69 -10.21 -16.25 2.80
CA LYS A 69 -10.71 -17.60 2.46
C LYS A 69 -10.83 -17.84 0.95
N THR A 70 -10.96 -16.79 0.13
CA THR A 70 -10.97 -16.96 -1.34
C THR A 70 -9.57 -17.10 -1.92
N GLY A 71 -8.51 -16.92 -1.12
CA GLY A 71 -7.11 -17.09 -1.52
C GLY A 71 -6.27 -15.81 -1.49
N TYR A 72 -6.85 -14.65 -1.11
CA TYR A 72 -6.09 -13.41 -0.94
C TYR A 72 -5.31 -13.40 0.37
N VAL A 73 -4.07 -13.86 0.36
CA VAL A 73 -3.28 -14.05 1.57
C VAL A 73 -3.02 -12.71 2.26
N ASP A 74 -3.21 -12.67 3.59
CA ASP A 74 -3.02 -11.51 4.46
C ASP A 74 -3.77 -10.23 3.99
N PHE A 75 -4.88 -10.39 3.28
CA PHE A 75 -5.64 -9.28 2.69
C PHE A 75 -5.95 -8.16 3.69
N GLY A 76 -6.42 -8.51 4.88
CA GLY A 76 -6.77 -7.50 5.89
C GLY A 76 -5.59 -6.64 6.31
N LYS A 77 -4.40 -7.23 6.43
CA LYS A 77 -3.15 -6.53 6.75
C LYS A 77 -2.74 -5.62 5.59
N ARG A 78 -2.76 -6.14 4.35
CA ARG A 78 -2.37 -5.41 3.13
C ARG A 78 -3.22 -4.15 2.93
N VAL A 79 -4.54 -4.26 3.12
CA VAL A 79 -5.44 -3.11 3.04
C VAL A 79 -5.13 -2.08 4.12
N ARG A 80 -4.82 -2.49 5.35
CA ARG A 80 -4.44 -1.54 6.43
C ARG A 80 -3.15 -0.79 6.11
N ASN A 81 -2.15 -1.46 5.53
CA ASN A 81 -0.91 -0.80 5.11
C ASN A 81 -1.15 0.21 3.98
N LEU A 82 -2.02 -0.13 3.01
CA LEU A 82 -2.45 0.81 1.97
C LEU A 82 -3.20 2.02 2.57
N ILE A 83 -4.14 1.78 3.49
CA ILE A 83 -4.87 2.86 4.18
C ILE A 83 -3.90 3.76 4.95
N ALA A 84 -2.93 3.18 5.68
CA ALA A 84 -1.93 3.94 6.41
C ALA A 84 -1.11 4.84 5.48
N PHE A 85 -0.69 4.32 4.32
CA PHE A 85 -0.01 5.11 3.30
C PHE A 85 -0.90 6.25 2.77
N LYS A 86 -2.16 5.97 2.43
CA LYS A 86 -3.11 6.99 1.93
C LYS A 86 -3.47 8.03 2.98
N ALA A 87 -3.55 7.65 4.24
CA ALA A 87 -3.76 8.59 5.34
C ALA A 87 -2.54 9.50 5.55
N ALA A 88 -1.32 8.95 5.47
CA ALA A 88 -0.09 9.75 5.56
C ALA A 88 0.05 10.72 4.37
N GLU A 89 -0.27 10.24 3.16
CA GLU A 89 -0.35 11.08 1.96
C GLU A 89 -1.35 12.23 2.13
N GLU A 90 -2.58 11.94 2.59
CA GLU A 90 -3.60 12.97 2.75
C GLU A 90 -3.20 13.99 3.82
N LYS A 91 -2.57 13.58 4.93
CA LYS A 91 -2.02 14.51 5.92
C LYS A 91 -0.99 15.47 5.32
N LEU A 92 -0.09 14.95 4.48
CA LEU A 92 0.90 15.78 3.78
C LEU A 92 0.22 16.77 2.84
N PHE A 93 -0.82 16.33 2.11
CA PHE A 93 -1.59 17.17 1.20
C PHE A 93 -2.50 18.18 1.91
N GLN A 94 -2.96 17.90 3.13
CA GLN A 94 -3.66 18.89 3.94
C GLN A 94 -2.72 20.02 4.35
N LYS A 95 -1.46 19.70 4.69
CA LYS A 95 -0.43 20.71 4.98
C LYS A 95 0.05 21.45 3.72
N TYR A 96 0.11 20.76 2.59
CA TYR A 96 0.59 21.29 1.30
C TYR A 96 -0.39 20.96 0.16
N PRO A 97 -1.55 21.65 0.08
CA PRO A 97 -2.60 21.35 -0.90
C PRO A 97 -2.15 21.40 -2.36
N GLU A 98 -1.18 22.25 -2.68
CA GLU A 98 -0.62 22.41 -4.02
C GLU A 98 0.08 21.14 -4.53
N LEU A 99 0.53 20.25 -3.62
CA LEU A 99 1.08 18.94 -4.00
C LEU A 99 -0.04 17.98 -4.48
N LYS A 100 -1.25 18.11 -3.94
CA LYS A 100 -2.43 17.32 -4.35
C LYS A 100 -2.90 17.69 -5.74
N VAL A 101 -2.76 18.95 -6.13
CA VAL A 101 -3.04 19.43 -7.49
C VAL A 101 -1.95 18.94 -8.46
N ASN A 102 -0.69 18.94 -8.02
CA ASN A 102 0.47 18.58 -8.84
C ASN A 102 0.99 17.15 -8.63
N LYS A 103 0.10 16.17 -8.42
CA LYS A 103 0.48 14.77 -8.11
C LYS A 103 1.47 14.16 -9.10
N LYS A 104 1.30 14.46 -10.40
CA LYS A 104 2.20 13.96 -11.46
C LYS A 104 3.66 14.39 -11.26
N LYS A 105 3.90 15.57 -10.69
CA LYS A 105 5.26 16.06 -10.33
C LYS A 105 5.69 15.57 -8.95
N PHE A 106 4.74 15.49 -8.01
CA PHE A 106 5.02 15.10 -6.63
C PHE A 106 5.51 13.65 -6.50
N TYR A 107 4.86 12.68 -7.13
CA TYR A 107 5.25 11.27 -6.97
C TYR A 107 6.68 10.97 -7.47
N PRO A 108 7.11 11.42 -8.66
CA PRO A 108 8.51 11.27 -9.07
C PRO A 108 9.49 11.91 -8.10
N TYR A 109 9.17 13.11 -7.60
CA TYR A 109 9.97 13.78 -6.57
C TYR A 109 10.04 12.95 -5.28
N PHE A 110 8.90 12.46 -4.80
CA PHE A 110 8.80 11.64 -3.59
C PHE A 110 9.63 10.36 -3.72
N LEU A 111 9.48 9.63 -4.83
CA LEU A 111 10.21 8.39 -5.07
C LEU A 111 11.72 8.61 -5.16
N LYS A 112 12.17 9.74 -5.74
CA LYS A 112 13.61 10.08 -5.83
C LYS A 112 14.22 10.46 -4.48
N ASN A 113 13.44 11.08 -3.58
CA ASN A 113 13.94 11.67 -2.34
C ASN A 113 13.58 10.89 -1.07
N ARG A 114 12.94 9.73 -1.22
CA ARG A 114 12.60 8.86 -0.09
C ARG A 114 13.85 8.25 0.55
N ARG A 115 13.83 8.04 1.87
CA ARG A 115 14.97 7.50 2.64
C ARG A 115 14.80 6.02 2.97
N SER A 116 13.57 5.59 3.19
CA SER A 116 13.22 4.23 3.58
C SER A 116 13.17 3.36 2.33
N GLN A 117 14.31 2.83 1.87
CA GLN A 117 14.33 1.90 0.75
C GLN A 117 14.41 0.45 1.25
N ILE A 118 13.84 -0.48 0.48
CA ILE A 118 13.97 -1.91 0.75
C ILE A 118 15.37 -2.33 0.29
N GLY A 119 16.28 -2.55 1.25
CA GLY A 119 17.61 -3.05 0.94
C GLY A 119 17.60 -4.51 0.45
N ASP A 120 18.70 -4.92 -0.18
CA ASP A 120 18.84 -6.22 -0.85
C ASP A 120 18.52 -7.41 0.04
N GLU A 121 18.97 -7.40 1.29
CA GLU A 121 18.73 -8.50 2.22
C GLU A 121 17.24 -8.66 2.53
N LYS A 122 16.55 -7.54 2.80
CA LYS A 122 15.11 -7.57 3.03
C LYS A 122 14.35 -7.96 1.78
N MET A 123 14.79 -7.51 0.60
CA MET A 123 14.22 -7.91 -0.68
C MET A 123 14.29 -9.42 -0.88
N LYS A 124 15.46 -10.04 -0.66
CA LYS A 124 15.63 -11.50 -0.75
C LYS A 124 14.69 -12.25 0.18
N GLN A 125 14.56 -11.79 1.43
CA GLN A 125 13.63 -12.38 2.40
C GLN A 125 12.18 -12.31 1.91
N LEU A 126 11.72 -11.15 1.42
CA LEU A 126 10.36 -10.99 0.91
C LEU A 126 10.08 -11.87 -0.32
N LEU A 127 11.06 -12.03 -1.22
CA LEU A 127 10.94 -12.90 -2.39
C LEU A 127 10.91 -14.39 -2.00
N LEU A 128 11.66 -14.80 -0.97
CA LEU A 128 11.58 -16.15 -0.43
C LEU A 128 10.23 -16.41 0.24
N GLU A 129 9.74 -15.47 1.05
CA GLU A 129 8.41 -15.55 1.67
C GLU A 129 7.32 -15.66 0.59
N ARG A 130 7.42 -14.88 -0.49
CA ARG A 130 6.53 -14.98 -1.66
C ARG A 130 6.52 -16.39 -2.24
N LYS A 131 7.69 -16.99 -2.48
CA LYS A 131 7.79 -18.37 -3.00
C LYS A 131 7.10 -19.36 -2.07
N ASN A 132 7.30 -19.23 -0.77
CA ASN A 132 6.66 -20.10 0.23
C ASN A 132 5.15 -19.97 0.24
N ILE A 133 4.61 -18.77 0.04
CA ILE A 133 3.17 -18.54 -0.09
C ILE A 133 2.65 -19.27 -1.32
N GLN A 134 3.30 -19.10 -2.47
CA GLN A 134 2.88 -19.72 -3.73
C GLN A 134 2.85 -21.25 -3.64
N LEU A 135 3.84 -21.86 -3.00
CA LEU A 135 3.92 -23.32 -2.80
C LEU A 135 2.82 -23.87 -1.89
N LYS A 136 2.39 -23.12 -0.87
CA LYS A 136 1.31 -23.56 0.04
C LYS A 136 -0.08 -23.49 -0.59
N THR A 137 -0.21 -22.74 -1.69
CA THR A 137 -1.47 -22.51 -2.39
C THR A 137 -1.57 -23.28 -3.72
N GLN A 138 -0.67 -24.25 -3.95
CA GLN A 138 -0.76 -25.26 -5.00
C GLN A 138 -1.32 -26.56 -4.40
#